data_AF-A0A933RPT1-F1
#
_entry.id   AF-A0A933RPT1-F1
#
_cell.length_a   1.000
_cell.length_b   1.000
_cell.length_c   1.000
_cell.angle_alpha   90.00
_cell.angle_beta   90.00
_cell.angle_gamma   90.00
#
_symmetry.space_group_name_H-M   'P 1'
#
loop_
_entity.id
_entity.type
_entity.pdbx_description
1 polymer ?
#
loop_
_entity_poly.entity_id
_entity_poly.type
_entity_poly.pdbx_seq_one_letter_code
_entity_poly.pdbx_strand_id
1 'polypeptide(L)'
;MNPGKGINVFVSEQFIDNQEGSGSNNSSIVESGAITKRNGWTTVGVGLVNAPRGLGSYYPTGANSVLMTVDGNQLKYLSGALWTALPAITYANSDRYCFVQAGGDMYIWNGVDAGSRMSGLTLTRPNTTPSAAFGIYYADKQVVSGVPSKPNRLYISSSIDRGDFTNATGTLGSSTEVPGTTAPYAGSDANYYDLSPDDGDKITALAKYQDQLIVFKTRSIWSITFDTNGQPIGKLVTNGVGCISHWSIDTVDNDLIFLSRRGYFVLGTEAQFFDQLRTNELSIRIKPYIKAMTASRLNRATSIWHDNVYYSAVPTGNSTTNNRCFTYHRQYTGWLQSQNINANAFTQYIDQTSQEEELYYADEVLPQVWKLTTGYADASGTASPQPISMYWESKAYDFSTFDIQKRFVDVTLLFRQLSGAVKVTITIDGNRITKNYNIPGTSFSGGLGRGGLGKASLGGKYEAGILGTTSSTVTNNIPIRLNVGENGRTIKIRVENSNLNESFTLLGFNIGYRPYGRNNFPAELRVY
;
A
#
# COMPACT_ATOMS: atom_id res chain seq x y z
N MET A 1 -3.48 -17.55 21.88
CA MET A 1 -3.23 -16.17 21.42
C MET A 1 -3.30 -16.16 19.91
N ASN A 2 -3.74 -15.07 19.27
CA ASN A 2 -3.92 -14.97 17.81
C ASN A 2 -3.15 -13.76 17.25
N PRO A 3 -2.41 -13.89 16.14
CA PRO A 3 -1.62 -12.79 15.56
C PRO A 3 -2.44 -11.72 14.78
N GLY A 4 -3.71 -11.50 15.11
CA GLY A 4 -4.67 -10.84 14.22
C GLY A 4 -4.60 -9.31 14.05
N LYS A 5 -3.84 -8.58 14.87
CA LYS A 5 -3.87 -7.09 14.87
C LYS A 5 -2.69 -6.42 14.15
N GLY A 6 -1.93 -7.17 13.36
CA GLY A 6 -0.77 -6.66 12.64
C GLY A 6 0.41 -6.32 13.57
N ILE A 7 1.28 -5.40 13.14
CA ILE A 7 2.48 -5.01 13.89
C ILE A 7 2.25 -3.77 14.77
N ASN A 8 2.93 -3.75 15.92
CA ASN A 8 3.07 -2.58 16.75
C ASN A 8 4.54 -2.44 17.17
N VAL A 9 5.20 -1.43 16.62
CA VAL A 9 6.61 -1.12 16.90
C VAL A 9 6.78 0.13 17.75
N PHE A 10 5.69 0.82 18.08
CA PHE A 10 5.74 2.07 18.85
C PHE A 10 6.04 1.83 20.33
N VAL A 11 5.50 0.74 20.88
CA VAL A 11 5.70 0.33 22.26
C VAL A 11 6.78 -0.76 22.28
N SER A 12 7.51 -0.86 23.39
CA SER A 12 8.47 -1.96 23.61
C SER A 12 7.79 -3.33 23.41
N GLU A 13 8.54 -4.28 22.86
CA GLU A 13 8.06 -5.61 22.46
C GLU A 13 7.44 -6.44 23.61
N GLN A 14 7.64 -6.05 24.88
CA GLN A 14 7.05 -6.68 26.06
C GLN A 14 5.68 -6.10 26.46
N PHE A 15 5.34 -4.89 26.00
CA PHE A 15 4.13 -4.17 26.42
C PHE A 15 3.09 -4.01 25.30
N ILE A 16 3.35 -4.52 24.09
CA ILE A 16 2.36 -4.58 23.01
C ILE A 16 1.18 -5.51 23.36
N ASP A 17 0.05 -5.39 22.66
CA ASP A 17 -1.09 -6.29 22.85
C ASP A 17 -0.70 -7.74 22.50
N ASN A 18 -1.31 -8.73 23.14
CA ASN A 18 -1.06 -10.15 22.89
C ASN A 18 -1.49 -10.58 21.48
N GLN A 19 -2.27 -9.76 20.78
CA GLN A 19 -2.70 -9.97 19.39
C GLN A 19 -1.85 -9.22 18.36
N GLU A 20 -0.89 -8.40 18.81
CA GLU A 20 0.01 -7.62 17.97
C GLU A 20 1.37 -8.32 17.86
N GLY A 21 1.99 -8.18 16.70
CA GLY A 21 3.36 -8.63 16.46
C GLY A 21 4.37 -7.52 16.75
N SER A 22 5.55 -7.88 17.23
CA SER A 22 6.68 -6.95 17.37
C SER A 22 7.38 -6.69 16.03
N GLY A 23 7.16 -7.56 15.04
CA GLY A 23 7.72 -7.42 13.70
C GLY A 23 7.03 -8.33 12.69
N SER A 24 7.01 -7.92 11.43
CA SER A 24 6.55 -8.76 10.33
C SER A 24 7.09 -8.26 8.99
N ASN A 25 7.14 -9.10 7.97
CA ASN A 25 7.45 -8.71 6.59
C ASN A 25 6.73 -9.62 5.61
N ASN A 26 6.26 -9.05 4.48
CA ASN A 26 5.59 -9.75 3.39
C ASN A 26 4.44 -10.66 3.85
N SER A 27 3.70 -10.20 4.85
CA SER A 27 2.56 -10.88 5.45
C SER A 27 1.24 -10.20 5.06
N SER A 28 0.14 -10.94 5.18
CA SER A 28 -1.23 -10.47 4.99
C SER A 28 -2.14 -11.09 6.06
N ILE A 29 -3.27 -10.43 6.36
CA ILE A 29 -4.30 -10.95 7.26
C ILE A 29 -5.48 -11.43 6.42
N VAL A 30 -5.85 -12.70 6.57
CA VAL A 30 -6.94 -13.34 5.79
C VAL A 30 -8.24 -13.49 6.56
N GLU A 31 -8.19 -13.90 7.82
CA GLU A 31 -9.35 -14.04 8.71
C GLU A 31 -9.03 -13.49 10.10
N SER A 32 -10.06 -13.35 10.95
CA SER A 32 -9.94 -12.80 12.31
C SER A 32 -8.93 -13.59 13.15
N GLY A 33 -7.67 -13.12 13.15
CA GLY A 33 -6.58 -13.76 13.89
C GLY A 33 -5.53 -14.47 13.05
N ALA A 34 -5.66 -14.59 11.73
CA ALA A 34 -4.77 -15.41 10.92
C ALA A 34 -3.83 -14.59 10.05
N ILE A 35 -2.53 -14.82 10.24
CA ILE A 35 -1.50 -14.24 9.37
C ILE A 35 -1.08 -15.27 8.32
N THR A 36 -1.03 -14.84 7.07
CA THR A 36 -0.55 -15.64 5.94
C THR A 36 0.48 -14.85 5.13
N LYS A 37 1.09 -15.52 4.16
CA LYS A 37 2.02 -14.92 3.21
C LYS A 37 1.27 -13.97 2.28
N ARG A 38 1.86 -12.82 1.97
CA ARG A 38 1.25 -11.93 0.98
C ARG A 38 1.17 -12.62 -0.39
N ASN A 39 0.20 -12.16 -1.16
CA ASN A 39 0.09 -12.43 -2.58
C ASN A 39 1.30 -11.87 -3.36
N GLY A 40 1.66 -12.57 -4.43
CA GLY A 40 2.76 -12.25 -5.32
C GLY A 40 2.36 -11.33 -6.46
N TRP A 41 3.36 -10.82 -7.16
CA TRP A 41 3.20 -9.91 -8.29
C TRP A 41 3.72 -10.54 -9.58
N THR A 42 3.04 -10.29 -10.71
CA THR A 42 3.52 -10.70 -12.03
C THR A 42 3.72 -9.48 -12.91
N THR A 43 4.75 -9.48 -13.75
CA THR A 43 4.97 -8.33 -14.66
C THR A 43 3.97 -8.31 -15.80
N VAL A 44 3.66 -7.10 -16.26
CA VAL A 44 2.68 -6.82 -17.30
C VAL A 44 3.35 -6.18 -18.49
N GLY A 45 3.19 -6.83 -19.63
CA GLY A 45 3.72 -6.38 -20.91
C GLY A 45 5.26 -6.39 -21.01
N VAL A 46 5.76 -6.13 -22.21
CA VAL A 46 7.19 -5.99 -22.53
C VAL A 46 7.44 -4.71 -23.34
N GLY A 47 8.69 -4.28 -23.45
CA GLY A 47 9.08 -3.14 -24.30
C GLY A 47 9.22 -1.78 -23.58
N LEU A 48 9.19 -1.76 -22.25
CA LEU A 48 9.66 -0.61 -21.46
C LEU A 48 11.18 -0.61 -21.39
N VAL A 49 11.79 0.57 -21.50
CA VAL A 49 13.25 0.76 -21.45
C VAL A 49 13.68 1.43 -20.15
N ASN A 50 12.88 2.39 -19.65
CA ASN A 50 13.13 3.09 -18.40
C ASN A 50 12.07 2.73 -17.35
N ALA A 51 12.37 3.03 -16.08
CA ALA A 51 11.41 2.90 -15.00
C ALA A 51 10.15 3.76 -15.28
N PRO A 52 8.94 3.17 -15.25
CA PRO A 52 7.69 3.88 -15.51
C PRO A 52 7.44 5.01 -14.50
N ARG A 53 7.05 6.19 -15.00
CA ARG A 53 6.90 7.41 -14.20
C ARG A 53 5.48 7.78 -13.81
N GLY A 54 4.65 6.79 -13.58
CA GLY A 54 3.23 6.97 -13.34
C GLY A 54 2.45 5.87 -14.01
N LEU A 55 1.24 5.64 -13.54
CA LEU A 55 0.38 4.60 -14.07
C LEU A 55 -1.05 5.13 -14.07
N GLY A 56 -1.75 4.95 -15.17
CA GLY A 56 -3.13 5.37 -15.32
C GLY A 56 -3.95 4.32 -16.06
N SER A 57 -5.22 4.22 -15.72
CA SER A 57 -6.22 3.45 -16.44
C SER A 57 -7.10 4.41 -17.25
N TYR A 58 -7.28 4.14 -18.54
CA TYR A 58 -8.14 4.93 -19.41
C TYR A 58 -9.32 4.09 -19.90
N TYR A 59 -10.52 4.63 -19.74
CA TYR A 59 -11.79 4.02 -20.15
C TYR A 59 -12.46 4.91 -21.21
N PRO A 60 -12.04 4.84 -22.49
CA PRO A 60 -12.64 5.64 -23.55
C PRO A 60 -14.11 5.27 -23.80
N THR A 61 -14.92 6.24 -24.18
CA THR A 61 -16.30 5.98 -24.62
C THR A 61 -16.28 5.27 -25.98
N GLY A 62 -16.82 4.05 -26.05
CA GLY A 62 -16.96 3.30 -27.31
C GLY A 62 -15.70 2.61 -27.82
N ALA A 63 -14.64 2.49 -27.00
CA ALA A 63 -13.44 1.74 -27.32
C ALA A 63 -12.96 0.91 -26.10
N ASN A 64 -11.91 0.11 -26.31
CA ASN A 64 -11.38 -0.74 -25.25
C ASN A 64 -10.65 0.08 -24.19
N SER A 65 -10.78 -0.30 -22.92
CA SER A 65 -9.97 0.26 -21.85
C SER A 65 -8.49 -0.06 -22.08
N VAL A 66 -7.61 0.84 -21.65
CA VAL A 66 -6.16 0.68 -21.81
C VAL A 66 -5.43 1.13 -20.55
N LEU A 67 -4.39 0.37 -20.20
CA LEU A 67 -3.41 0.77 -19.19
C LEU A 67 -2.32 1.62 -19.85
N MET A 68 -1.87 2.66 -19.16
CA MET A 68 -0.89 3.60 -19.71
C MET A 68 0.16 4.03 -18.68
N THR A 69 1.34 4.34 -19.19
CA THR A 69 2.48 4.79 -18.40
C THR A 69 3.39 5.68 -19.25
N VAL A 70 4.23 6.48 -18.59
CA VAL A 70 5.28 7.26 -19.27
C VAL A 70 6.61 6.56 -19.11
N ASP A 71 7.24 6.21 -20.23
CA ASP A 71 8.57 5.61 -20.31
C ASP A 71 9.56 6.63 -20.84
N GLY A 72 10.46 7.10 -19.96
CA GLY A 72 11.37 8.19 -20.27
C GLY A 72 10.58 9.47 -20.59
N ASN A 73 10.55 9.83 -21.87
CA ASN A 73 9.91 11.05 -22.37
C ASN A 73 8.66 10.78 -23.23
N GLN A 74 8.19 9.53 -23.33
CA GLN A 74 7.07 9.15 -24.19
C GLN A 74 5.95 8.47 -23.42
N LEU A 75 4.71 8.83 -23.74
CA LEU A 75 3.54 8.11 -23.25
C LEU A 75 3.43 6.78 -24.00
N LYS A 76 3.28 5.69 -23.26
CA LYS A 76 3.03 4.35 -23.78
C LYS A 76 1.71 3.82 -23.24
N TYR A 77 1.02 3.05 -24.07
CA TYR A 77 -0.17 2.29 -23.66
C TYR A 77 0.08 0.80 -23.88
N LEU A 78 -0.60 -0.03 -23.09
CA LEU A 78 -0.53 -1.47 -23.23
C LEU A 78 -1.46 -1.93 -24.36
N SER A 79 -0.90 -2.54 -25.38
CA SER A 79 -1.63 -3.13 -26.51
C SER A 79 -1.33 -4.63 -26.55
N GLY A 80 -2.26 -5.45 -26.07
CA GLY A 80 -2.01 -6.86 -25.82
C GLY A 80 -0.90 -7.03 -24.79
N ALA A 81 0.25 -7.60 -25.18
CA ALA A 81 1.41 -7.78 -24.30
C ALA A 81 2.54 -6.76 -24.54
N LEU A 82 2.36 -5.76 -25.41
CA LEU A 82 3.42 -4.79 -25.75
C LEU A 82 3.07 -3.39 -25.25
N TRP A 83 4.05 -2.71 -24.66
CA TRP A 83 3.97 -1.29 -24.35
C TRP A 83 4.28 -0.46 -25.60
N THR A 84 3.24 0.05 -26.26
CA THR A 84 3.32 0.78 -27.53
C THR A 84 3.40 2.29 -27.28
N ALA A 85 4.34 2.96 -27.93
CA ALA A 85 4.50 4.42 -27.82
C ALA A 85 3.46 5.21 -28.61
N LEU A 86 3.02 6.33 -28.03
CA LEU A 86 2.22 7.36 -28.70
C LEU A 86 3.15 8.53 -29.05
N PRO A 87 3.62 8.64 -30.31
CA PRO A 87 4.77 9.48 -30.66
C PRO A 87 4.47 10.98 -30.77
N ALA A 88 3.21 11.40 -30.63
CA ALA A 88 2.80 12.78 -30.96
C ALA A 88 3.37 13.85 -30.02
N ILE A 89 3.71 13.51 -28.77
CA ILE A 89 4.21 14.46 -27.77
C ILE A 89 5.39 13.86 -27.02
N THR A 90 6.43 14.67 -26.82
CA THR A 90 7.56 14.36 -25.95
C THR A 90 7.44 15.17 -24.67
N TYR A 91 7.63 14.54 -23.53
CA TYR A 91 7.57 15.19 -22.22
C TYR A 91 8.96 15.56 -21.70
N ALA A 92 9.04 16.66 -20.97
CA ALA A 92 10.23 17.03 -20.23
C ALA A 92 10.48 16.04 -19.08
N ASN A 93 11.73 16.01 -18.61
CA ASN A 93 12.12 15.17 -17.49
C ASN A 93 11.36 15.59 -16.21
N SER A 94 10.33 14.82 -15.85
CA SER A 94 9.57 14.98 -14.60
C SER A 94 9.60 13.69 -13.79
N ASP A 95 9.58 13.81 -12.47
CA ASP A 95 9.63 12.67 -11.55
C ASP A 95 8.38 11.79 -11.65
N ARG A 96 7.21 12.42 -11.85
CA ARG A 96 5.91 11.74 -11.83
C ARG A 96 4.88 12.40 -12.75
N TYR A 97 4.00 11.57 -13.27
CA TYR A 97 2.86 11.95 -14.07
C TYR A 97 1.56 11.63 -13.33
N CYS A 98 0.61 12.56 -13.37
CA CYS A 98 -0.75 12.39 -12.88
C CYS A 98 -1.69 12.22 -14.07
N PHE A 99 -2.53 11.18 -14.01
CA PHE A 99 -3.50 10.83 -15.03
C PHE A 99 -4.90 11.17 -14.52
N VAL A 100 -5.65 11.98 -15.27
CA VAL A 100 -6.99 12.43 -14.89
C VAL A 100 -7.93 12.22 -16.06
N GLN A 101 -8.84 11.25 -15.92
CA GLN A 101 -9.90 11.07 -16.91
C GLN A 101 -11.02 12.09 -16.67
N ALA A 102 -11.35 12.88 -17.68
CA ALA A 102 -12.40 13.91 -17.63
C ALA A 102 -13.12 14.00 -18.97
N GLY A 103 -14.46 13.97 -18.95
CA GLY A 103 -15.28 14.13 -20.17
C GLY A 103 -15.04 13.08 -21.26
N GLY A 104 -14.62 11.86 -20.89
CA GLY A 104 -14.32 10.77 -21.84
C GLY A 104 -12.87 10.74 -22.36
N ASP A 105 -12.08 11.77 -22.05
CA ASP A 105 -10.67 11.89 -22.45
C ASP A 105 -9.74 11.76 -21.24
N MET A 106 -8.48 11.40 -21.51
CA MET A 106 -7.44 11.32 -20.50
C MET A 106 -6.53 12.55 -20.57
N TYR A 107 -6.32 13.21 -19.43
CA TYR A 107 -5.38 14.32 -19.30
C TYR A 107 -4.16 13.88 -18.49
N ILE A 108 -2.98 14.22 -18.98
CA ILE A 108 -1.70 13.89 -18.35
C ILE A 108 -1.01 15.18 -17.89
N TRP A 109 -0.61 15.19 -16.62
CA TRP A 109 -0.01 16.34 -15.93
C TRP A 109 1.36 15.94 -15.36
N ASN A 110 2.36 16.80 -15.51
CA ASN A 110 3.74 16.53 -15.04
C ASN A 110 4.40 17.68 -14.28
N GLY A 111 3.71 18.81 -14.13
CA GLY A 111 4.17 19.99 -13.38
C GLY A 111 5.21 20.84 -14.08
N VAL A 112 5.62 20.48 -15.29
CA VAL A 112 6.69 21.15 -16.05
C VAL A 112 6.14 21.64 -17.38
N ASP A 113 5.51 20.75 -18.14
CA ASP A 113 4.90 21.07 -19.41
C ASP A 113 3.40 21.30 -19.27
N ALA A 114 2.80 21.98 -20.26
CA ALA A 114 1.36 22.09 -20.37
C ALA A 114 0.70 20.70 -20.49
N GLY A 115 -0.46 20.54 -19.86
CA GLY A 115 -1.21 19.28 -19.84
C GLY A 115 -1.52 18.78 -21.24
N SER A 116 -1.30 17.49 -21.48
CA SER A 116 -1.66 16.83 -22.73
C SER A 116 -2.98 16.09 -22.59
N ARG A 117 -3.78 16.09 -23.67
CA ARG A 117 -5.07 15.41 -23.77
C ARG A 117 -4.93 14.22 -24.70
N MET A 118 -5.47 13.08 -24.30
CA MET A 118 -5.59 11.90 -25.11
C MET A 118 -7.06 11.55 -25.30
N SER A 119 -7.50 11.55 -26.56
CA SER A 119 -8.84 11.15 -26.99
C SER A 119 -8.71 9.87 -27.81
N GLY A 120 -9.19 8.74 -27.28
CA GLY A 120 -8.92 7.42 -27.86
C GLY A 120 -7.43 7.11 -27.80
N LEU A 121 -6.75 7.04 -28.95
CA LEU A 121 -5.28 6.85 -29.03
C LEU A 121 -4.57 8.06 -29.67
N THR A 122 -5.28 9.19 -29.81
CA THR A 122 -4.71 10.42 -30.35
C THR A 122 -4.29 11.33 -29.20
N LEU A 123 -3.01 11.68 -29.16
CA LEU A 123 -2.42 12.52 -28.12
C LEU A 123 -2.18 13.94 -28.67
N THR A 124 -2.74 14.96 -28.02
CA THR A 124 -2.63 16.38 -28.38
C THR A 124 -2.33 17.24 -27.16
N ARG A 125 -1.82 18.45 -27.35
CA ARG A 125 -1.61 19.43 -26.27
C ARG A 125 -2.57 20.59 -26.52
N PRO A 126 -3.67 20.70 -25.75
CA PRO A 126 -4.53 21.86 -25.86
C PRO A 126 -3.75 23.14 -25.52
N ASN A 127 -4.07 24.23 -26.20
CA ASN A 127 -3.31 25.48 -26.02
C ASN A 127 -3.70 26.24 -24.74
N THR A 128 -4.71 25.77 -24.02
CA THR A 128 -5.32 26.43 -22.85
C THR A 128 -5.02 25.69 -21.55
N THR A 129 -4.22 24.61 -21.58
CA THR A 129 -3.87 23.83 -20.38
C THR A 129 -2.67 24.44 -19.64
N PRO A 130 -2.72 24.55 -18.30
CA PRO A 130 -1.59 25.01 -17.49
C PRO A 130 -0.50 23.94 -17.33
N SER A 131 0.67 24.32 -16.83
CA SER A 131 1.73 23.39 -16.43
C SER A 131 1.50 22.82 -15.01
N ALA A 132 0.33 22.24 -14.78
CA ALA A 132 -0.06 21.68 -13.48
C ALA A 132 0.61 20.32 -13.21
N ALA A 133 0.79 19.97 -11.94
CA ALA A 133 1.43 18.72 -11.51
C ALA A 133 0.43 17.60 -11.24
N PHE A 134 -0.77 17.95 -10.77
CA PHE A 134 -1.81 17.00 -10.43
C PHE A 134 -3.20 17.62 -10.58
N GLY A 135 -4.21 16.76 -10.68
CA GLY A 135 -5.58 17.19 -10.87
C GLY A 135 -6.60 16.12 -10.53
N ILE A 136 -7.86 16.50 -10.58
CA ILE A 136 -8.99 15.61 -10.34
C ILE A 136 -10.22 16.10 -11.12
N TYR A 137 -11.10 15.19 -11.50
CA TYR A 137 -12.36 15.53 -12.17
C TYR A 137 -13.52 15.58 -11.17
N TYR A 138 -14.15 16.72 -10.97
CA TYR A 138 -15.20 16.91 -9.96
C TYR A 138 -16.23 17.97 -10.40
N ALA A 139 -17.52 17.73 -10.11
CA ALA A 139 -18.63 18.62 -10.49
C ALA A 139 -18.63 19.07 -11.96
N ASP A 140 -18.43 18.10 -12.86
CA ASP A 140 -18.30 18.27 -14.31
C ASP A 140 -17.18 19.20 -14.78
N LYS A 141 -16.20 19.46 -13.93
CA LYS A 141 -15.02 20.27 -14.22
C LYS A 141 -13.77 19.51 -13.87
N GLN A 142 -12.68 19.82 -14.55
CA GLN A 142 -11.36 19.38 -14.16
C GLN A 142 -10.75 20.44 -13.25
N VAL A 143 -10.27 20.03 -12.07
CA VAL A 143 -9.57 20.92 -11.13
C VAL A 143 -8.13 20.49 -11.04
N VAL A 144 -7.20 21.41 -11.32
CA VAL A 144 -5.75 21.12 -11.37
C VAL A 144 -4.96 22.13 -10.55
N SER A 145 -3.81 21.70 -10.03
CA SER A 145 -2.91 22.54 -9.24
C SER A 145 -1.45 22.05 -9.29
N GLY A 146 -0.57 22.70 -8.53
CA GLY A 146 0.86 22.39 -8.49
C GLY A 146 1.69 23.11 -9.54
N VAL A 147 1.21 24.26 -10.06
CA VAL A 147 1.99 25.11 -10.98
C VAL A 147 3.10 25.84 -10.21
N PRO A 148 4.39 25.70 -10.58
CA PRO A 148 5.50 26.27 -9.80
C PRO A 148 5.43 27.79 -9.59
N SER A 149 4.91 28.54 -10.57
CA SER A 149 4.78 30.01 -10.48
C SER A 149 3.62 30.48 -9.61
N LYS A 150 2.61 29.63 -9.37
CA LYS A 150 1.39 29.94 -8.61
C LYS A 150 1.00 28.74 -7.73
N PRO A 151 1.75 28.46 -6.65
CA PRO A 151 1.57 27.26 -5.83
C PRO A 151 0.28 27.24 -4.99
N ASN A 152 -0.39 28.37 -4.82
CA ASN A 152 -1.63 28.51 -4.04
C ASN A 152 -2.90 28.59 -4.89
N ARG A 153 -2.77 28.40 -6.20
CA ARG A 153 -3.88 28.52 -7.15
C ARG A 153 -4.46 27.17 -7.50
N LEU A 154 -5.79 27.10 -7.51
CA LEU A 154 -6.54 26.08 -8.21
C LEU A 154 -6.99 26.62 -9.55
N TYR A 155 -6.80 25.82 -10.59
CA TYR A 155 -7.34 26.08 -11.92
C TYR A 155 -8.53 25.16 -12.13
N ILE A 156 -9.65 25.72 -12.57
CA ILE A 156 -10.91 25.03 -12.77
C ILE A 156 -11.27 25.16 -14.25
N SER A 157 -11.42 24.03 -14.93
CA SER A 157 -11.76 24.01 -16.35
C SER A 157 -13.20 24.47 -16.59
N SER A 158 -13.50 24.81 -17.84
CA SER A 158 -14.87 24.94 -18.31
C SER A 158 -15.64 23.63 -18.13
N SER A 159 -16.95 23.73 -17.90
CA SER A 159 -17.88 22.59 -17.91
C SER A 159 -18.24 22.14 -19.32
N ILE A 160 -17.83 22.84 -20.38
CA ILE A 160 -18.07 22.42 -21.77
C ILE A 160 -16.85 21.69 -22.32
N ASP A 161 -15.67 22.31 -22.23
CA ASP A 161 -14.39 21.68 -22.59
C ASP A 161 -13.49 21.53 -21.36
N ARG A 162 -13.12 20.29 -21.04
CA ARG A 162 -12.27 19.97 -19.88
C ARG A 162 -10.80 20.27 -20.11
N GLY A 163 -10.41 20.51 -21.36
CA GLY A 163 -9.08 21.00 -21.71
C GLY A 163 -8.92 22.50 -21.58
N ASP A 164 -10.02 23.25 -21.43
CA ASP A 164 -9.98 24.71 -21.38
C ASP A 164 -10.00 25.26 -19.95
N PHE A 165 -8.87 25.86 -19.56
CA PHE A 165 -8.68 26.53 -18.27
C PHE A 165 -8.59 28.05 -18.40
N THR A 166 -8.88 28.58 -19.59
CA THR A 166 -8.85 30.01 -19.87
C THR A 166 -10.21 30.48 -20.38
N ASN A 167 -10.46 31.79 -20.39
CA ASN A 167 -11.62 32.36 -21.09
C ASN A 167 -11.16 33.30 -22.21
N ALA A 168 -10.06 32.92 -22.87
CA ALA A 168 -9.46 33.75 -23.90
C ALA A 168 -10.27 33.61 -25.21
N THR A 169 -10.73 34.74 -25.77
CA THR A 169 -11.54 34.80 -27.00
C THR A 169 -10.70 34.59 -28.28
N GLY A 170 -9.48 34.07 -28.19
CA GLY A 170 -8.57 33.85 -29.32
C GLY A 170 -7.70 32.61 -29.15
N THR A 171 -7.27 32.02 -30.27
CA THR A 171 -6.34 30.89 -30.30
C THR A 171 -5.03 31.29 -29.64
N LEU A 172 -4.81 30.85 -28.39
CA LEU A 172 -3.49 30.91 -27.77
C LEU A 172 -2.57 30.00 -28.61
N GLY A 173 -1.45 30.53 -29.11
CA GLY A 173 -0.66 29.93 -30.18
C GLY A 173 0.47 29.02 -29.71
N SER A 174 0.73 28.96 -28.39
CA SER A 174 1.79 28.14 -27.83
C SER A 174 1.60 27.85 -26.34
N SER A 175 2.04 26.66 -25.88
CA SER A 175 2.12 26.30 -24.45
C SER A 175 2.99 27.25 -23.59
N THR A 176 3.81 28.10 -24.23
CA THR A 176 4.58 29.18 -23.57
C THR A 176 3.77 30.45 -23.29
N GLU A 177 2.55 30.56 -23.82
CA GLU A 177 1.59 31.61 -23.48
C GLU A 177 0.62 31.18 -22.36
N VAL A 178 0.62 29.88 -22.01
CA VAL A 178 -0.04 29.28 -20.84
C VAL A 178 0.86 28.87 -19.62
N PRO A 179 2.01 29.51 -19.31
CA PRO A 179 2.69 29.36 -18.02
C PRO A 179 2.09 30.19 -16.87
N GLY A 180 1.18 29.59 -16.09
CA GLY A 180 0.62 30.13 -14.83
C GLY A 180 -0.09 31.50 -14.90
N THR A 181 -0.82 31.78 -15.97
CA THR A 181 -0.69 33.08 -16.66
C THR A 181 -1.89 34.00 -16.50
N THR A 182 -1.59 35.20 -16.02
CA THR A 182 -1.80 36.53 -16.63
C THR A 182 -2.77 36.77 -17.80
N ALA A 183 -3.29 35.77 -18.52
CA ALA A 183 -4.30 35.97 -19.54
C ALA A 183 -5.63 36.42 -18.90
N PRO A 184 -6.38 37.37 -19.50
CA PRO A 184 -7.64 37.84 -18.93
C PRO A 184 -8.67 36.70 -18.88
N TYR A 185 -9.14 36.40 -17.67
CA TYR A 185 -10.32 35.56 -17.44
C TYR A 185 -11.57 36.40 -17.75
N ALA A 186 -11.87 36.61 -19.03
CA ALA A 186 -13.05 37.35 -19.46
C ALA A 186 -14.17 36.37 -19.85
N GLY A 187 -14.94 35.90 -18.86
CA GLY A 187 -16.20 35.15 -19.05
C GLY A 187 -16.50 34.20 -17.88
N SER A 188 -17.59 33.43 -17.96
CA SER A 188 -18.20 32.73 -16.82
C SER A 188 -17.74 31.28 -16.55
N ASP A 189 -17.09 30.61 -17.49
CA ASP A 189 -17.07 29.13 -17.48
C ASP A 189 -15.81 28.52 -16.84
N ALA A 190 -14.61 28.95 -17.28
CA ALA A 190 -13.34 28.58 -16.65
C ALA A 190 -12.99 29.57 -15.52
N ASN A 191 -12.45 29.07 -14.41
CA ASN A 191 -12.22 29.87 -13.22
C ASN A 191 -10.91 29.52 -12.50
N TYR A 192 -10.47 30.37 -11.59
CA TYR A 192 -9.39 30.07 -10.66
C TYR A 192 -9.75 30.48 -9.24
N TYR A 193 -9.13 29.82 -8.27
CA TYR A 193 -9.30 30.15 -6.86
C TYR A 193 -7.95 30.14 -6.16
N ASP A 194 -7.59 31.27 -5.55
CA ASP A 194 -6.37 31.39 -4.76
C ASP A 194 -6.68 31.06 -3.29
N LEU A 195 -6.17 29.93 -2.80
CA LEU A 195 -6.37 29.51 -1.40
C LEU A 195 -5.36 30.17 -0.47
N SER A 196 -5.84 31.17 0.27
CA SER A 196 -5.05 31.90 1.27
C SER A 196 -3.67 32.28 0.70
N PRO A 197 -3.62 33.12 -0.35
CA PRO A 197 -2.36 33.61 -0.88
C PRO A 197 -1.58 34.29 0.28
N ASP A 198 -0.25 34.16 0.26
CA ASP A 198 0.68 34.76 1.22
C ASP A 198 0.87 34.07 2.59
N ASP A 199 0.36 32.85 2.79
CA ASP A 199 0.60 32.07 4.03
C ASP A 199 1.94 31.29 4.06
N GLY A 200 2.73 31.39 2.98
CA GLY A 200 3.99 30.65 2.80
C GLY A 200 3.82 29.13 2.67
N ASP A 201 2.59 28.65 2.48
CA ASP A 201 2.28 27.26 2.18
C ASP A 201 1.97 27.11 0.66
N LYS A 202 1.83 25.86 0.21
CA LYS A 202 1.50 25.48 -1.16
C LYS A 202 0.48 24.37 -1.16
N ILE A 203 -0.31 24.30 -2.23
CA ILE A 203 -1.23 23.18 -2.46
C ILE A 203 -0.39 21.96 -2.85
N THR A 204 -0.62 20.85 -2.16
CA THR A 204 0.14 19.60 -2.33
C THR A 204 -0.71 18.47 -2.87
N ALA A 205 -2.04 18.50 -2.68
CA ALA A 205 -2.95 17.46 -3.13
C ALA A 205 -4.40 17.91 -3.23
N LEU A 206 -5.16 17.21 -4.06
CA LEU A 206 -6.61 17.32 -4.22
C LEU A 206 -7.25 15.95 -3.98
N ALA A 207 -8.43 15.92 -3.38
CA ALA A 207 -9.23 14.71 -3.23
C ALA A 207 -10.73 15.04 -3.26
N LYS A 208 -11.55 14.09 -3.68
CA LYS A 208 -13.02 14.19 -3.57
C LYS A 208 -13.46 13.60 -2.24
N TYR A 209 -14.38 14.27 -1.56
CA TYR A 209 -15.05 13.74 -0.37
C TYR A 209 -16.53 14.08 -0.44
N GLN A 210 -17.37 13.07 -0.68
CA GLN A 210 -18.81 13.26 -0.86
C GLN A 210 -19.07 14.39 -1.90
N ASP A 211 -19.86 15.40 -1.53
CA ASP A 211 -20.18 16.56 -2.36
C ASP A 211 -19.21 17.73 -2.19
N GLN A 212 -17.99 17.50 -1.70
CA GLN A 212 -16.98 18.54 -1.49
C GLN A 212 -15.63 18.16 -2.11
N LEU A 213 -14.91 19.16 -2.62
CA LEU A 213 -13.52 19.02 -3.02
C LEU A 213 -12.62 19.35 -1.83
N ILE A 214 -11.85 18.38 -1.36
CA ILE A 214 -10.87 18.58 -0.30
C ILE A 214 -9.53 18.95 -0.92
N VAL A 215 -9.00 20.09 -0.47
CA VAL A 215 -7.74 20.65 -0.94
C VAL A 215 -6.75 20.67 0.21
N PHE A 216 -5.66 19.94 0.02
CA PHE A 216 -4.60 19.83 1.00
C PHE A 216 -3.48 20.82 0.65
N LYS A 217 -3.11 21.62 1.64
CA LYS A 217 -1.82 22.30 1.67
C LYS A 217 -0.85 21.48 2.52
N THR A 218 0.40 21.93 2.66
CA THR A 218 1.40 21.23 3.47
C THR A 218 1.02 21.17 4.95
N ARG A 219 0.32 22.21 5.47
CA ARG A 219 -0.01 22.36 6.90
C ARG A 219 -1.51 22.52 7.19
N SER A 220 -2.33 22.81 6.19
CA SER A 220 -3.77 23.04 6.35
C SER A 220 -4.59 22.23 5.36
N ILE A 221 -5.83 21.93 5.72
CA ILE A 221 -6.84 21.29 4.86
C ILE A 221 -8.02 22.24 4.70
N TRP A 222 -8.46 22.38 3.45
CA TRP A 222 -9.57 23.22 3.05
C TRP A 222 -10.62 22.37 2.33
N SER A 223 -11.89 22.72 2.51
CA SER A 223 -12.99 22.18 1.73
C SER A 223 -13.46 23.24 0.76
N ILE A 224 -13.72 22.84 -0.48
CA ILE A 224 -14.18 23.71 -1.55
C ILE A 224 -15.49 23.16 -2.10
N THR A 225 -16.48 24.03 -2.14
CA THR A 225 -17.78 23.80 -2.76
C THR A 225 -18.00 24.82 -3.86
N PHE A 226 -18.80 24.47 -4.87
CA PHE A 226 -19.25 25.44 -5.87
C PHE A 226 -20.62 25.98 -5.49
N ASP A 227 -20.82 27.28 -5.59
CA ASP A 227 -22.13 27.89 -5.42
C ASP A 227 -23.05 27.65 -6.63
N THR A 228 -24.28 28.16 -6.58
CA THR A 228 -25.25 28.05 -7.68
C THR A 228 -24.77 28.71 -8.98
N ASN A 229 -23.83 29.66 -8.90
CA ASN A 229 -23.21 30.32 -10.04
C ASN A 229 -21.91 29.65 -10.48
N GLY A 230 -21.56 28.50 -9.90
CA GLY A 230 -20.33 27.77 -10.20
C GLY A 230 -19.05 28.40 -9.61
N GLN A 231 -19.16 29.37 -8.71
CA GLN A 231 -18.03 30.01 -8.06
C GLN A 231 -17.49 29.15 -6.91
N PRO A 232 -16.16 28.97 -6.81
CA PRO A 232 -15.55 28.21 -5.73
C PRO A 232 -15.57 28.98 -4.41
N ILE A 233 -16.10 28.34 -3.36
CA ILE A 233 -16.10 28.83 -1.99
C ILE A 233 -15.20 27.93 -1.14
N GLY A 234 -14.12 28.48 -0.60
CA GLY A 234 -13.19 27.77 0.29
C GLY A 234 -13.55 27.95 1.78
N LYS A 235 -13.62 26.84 2.51
CA LYS A 235 -13.78 26.78 3.97
C LYS A 235 -12.60 26.05 4.60
N LEU A 236 -12.00 26.63 5.64
CA LEU A 236 -10.95 25.97 6.40
C LEU A 236 -11.54 24.80 7.20
N VAL A 237 -10.96 23.61 7.05
CA VAL A 237 -11.31 22.42 7.85
C VAL A 237 -10.40 22.32 9.07
N THR A 238 -9.09 22.35 8.84
CA THR A 238 -8.08 22.33 9.91
C THR A 238 -6.80 23.03 9.47
N ASN A 239 -6.12 23.69 10.41
CA ASN A 239 -4.85 24.38 10.19
C ASN A 239 -3.64 23.67 10.84
N GLY A 240 -3.86 22.49 11.44
CA GLY A 240 -2.82 21.77 12.18
C GLY A 240 -2.20 20.58 11.43
N VAL A 241 -2.85 20.14 10.36
CA VAL A 241 -2.49 18.93 9.61
C VAL A 241 -2.69 19.22 8.12
N GLY A 242 -1.74 18.81 7.30
CA GLY A 242 -1.82 18.85 5.84
C GLY A 242 -1.24 17.58 5.20
N CYS A 243 -1.17 17.55 3.88
CA CYS A 243 -0.65 16.40 3.12
C CYS A 243 0.69 16.74 2.44
N ILE A 244 1.55 15.75 2.26
CA ILE A 244 2.84 15.93 1.57
C ILE A 244 2.78 15.49 0.10
N SER A 245 2.00 14.45 -0.21
CA SER A 245 1.99 13.82 -1.52
C SER A 245 0.55 13.61 -2.00
N HIS A 246 0.23 14.15 -3.17
CA HIS A 246 -1.05 13.89 -3.84
C HIS A 246 -1.32 12.39 -4.02
N TRP A 247 -0.31 11.64 -4.42
CA TRP A 247 -0.43 10.21 -4.65
C TRP A 247 -0.59 9.38 -3.37
N SER A 248 -0.44 9.98 -2.18
CA SER A 248 -0.67 9.27 -0.90
C SER A 248 -2.13 9.31 -0.45
N ILE A 249 -3.01 9.97 -1.19
CA ILE A 249 -4.41 10.15 -0.80
C ILE A 249 -5.28 9.16 -1.54
N ASP A 250 -6.14 8.46 -0.80
CA ASP A 250 -7.21 7.69 -1.42
C ASP A 250 -8.47 7.63 -0.54
N THR A 251 -9.61 7.44 -1.20
CA THR A 251 -10.91 7.23 -0.54
C THR A 251 -11.02 5.79 -0.08
N VAL A 252 -11.25 5.61 1.22
CA VAL A 252 -11.47 4.32 1.87
C VAL A 252 -12.90 4.33 2.40
N ASP A 253 -13.81 3.71 1.65
CA ASP A 253 -15.25 3.74 1.90
C ASP A 253 -15.78 5.18 2.02
N ASN A 254 -16.14 5.61 3.24
CA ASN A 254 -16.66 6.95 3.54
C ASN A 254 -15.61 7.90 4.12
N ASP A 255 -14.35 7.46 4.23
CA ASP A 255 -13.24 8.21 4.82
C ASP A 255 -12.13 8.47 3.78
N LEU A 256 -11.26 9.44 4.03
CA LEU A 256 -10.06 9.69 3.23
C LEU A 256 -8.81 9.37 4.05
N ILE A 257 -7.93 8.52 3.54
CA ILE A 257 -6.62 8.26 4.15
C ILE A 257 -5.55 9.03 3.39
N PHE A 258 -4.67 9.72 4.12
CA PHE A 258 -3.58 10.49 3.52
C PHE A 258 -2.33 10.50 4.40
N LEU A 259 -1.16 10.73 3.78
CA LEU A 259 0.11 10.87 4.49
C LEU A 259 0.43 12.35 4.80
N SER A 260 0.58 12.64 6.09
CA SER A 260 1.07 13.91 6.62
C SER A 260 2.53 13.81 7.08
N ARG A 261 3.16 14.94 7.46
CA ARG A 261 4.53 14.98 8.04
C ARG A 261 4.66 14.23 9.35
N ARG A 262 3.54 14.02 10.04
CA ARG A 262 3.49 13.33 11.33
C ARG A 262 3.19 11.84 11.19
N GLY A 263 2.61 11.41 10.07
CA GLY A 263 2.13 10.04 9.84
C GLY A 263 0.89 9.97 8.98
N TYR A 264 0.29 8.78 8.87
CA TYR A 264 -0.99 8.58 8.18
C TYR A 264 -2.13 9.08 9.04
N PHE A 265 -3.00 9.87 8.43
CA PHE A 265 -4.22 10.38 9.01
C PHE A 265 -5.42 9.89 8.20
N VAL A 266 -6.55 9.79 8.90
CA VAL A 266 -7.85 9.60 8.29
C VAL A 266 -8.66 10.89 8.48
N LEU A 267 -9.33 11.33 7.41
CA LEU A 267 -10.28 12.43 7.40
C LEU A 267 -11.68 11.84 7.18
N GLY A 268 -12.59 12.09 8.11
CA GLY A 268 -13.96 11.55 8.05
C GLY A 268 -14.91 12.29 8.98
N THR A 269 -16.19 11.92 8.90
CA THR A 269 -17.20 12.38 9.86
C THR A 269 -17.26 11.40 11.02
N GLU A 270 -17.10 11.91 12.25
CA GLU A 270 -17.15 11.06 13.45
C GLU A 270 -18.59 10.93 13.94
N ALA A 271 -18.98 9.71 14.35
CA ALA A 271 -20.26 9.48 15.01
C ALA A 271 -20.38 10.43 16.21
N GLN A 272 -21.49 11.18 16.28
CA GLN A 272 -21.83 12.25 17.25
C GLN A 272 -21.47 13.70 16.84
N PHE A 273 -20.66 13.94 15.82
CA PHE A 273 -20.42 15.28 15.27
C PHE A 273 -20.94 15.36 13.83
N PHE A 274 -22.22 15.68 13.68
CA PHE A 274 -22.80 15.94 12.38
C PHE A 274 -22.11 17.15 11.73
N ASP A 275 -21.75 17.02 10.45
CA ASP A 275 -21.24 18.10 9.58
C ASP A 275 -19.85 18.69 9.93
N GLN A 276 -19.06 18.04 10.78
CA GLN A 276 -17.66 18.42 11.04
C GLN A 276 -16.66 17.34 10.64
N LEU A 277 -15.89 17.65 9.60
CA LEU A 277 -14.71 16.88 9.18
C LEU A 277 -13.64 16.94 10.26
N ARG A 278 -13.17 15.78 10.72
CA ARG A 278 -12.08 15.66 11.68
C ARG A 278 -10.97 14.76 11.15
N THR A 279 -9.78 14.99 11.69
CA THR A 279 -8.58 14.21 11.36
C THR A 279 -8.12 13.41 12.56
N ASN A 280 -7.85 12.12 12.37
CA ASN A 280 -7.31 11.24 13.41
C ASN A 280 -6.04 10.52 12.92
N GLU A 281 -5.09 10.24 13.81
CA GLU A 281 -3.81 9.59 13.48
C GLU A 281 -3.98 8.07 13.44
N LEU A 282 -3.84 7.47 12.25
CA LEU A 282 -3.97 6.03 12.04
C LEU A 282 -2.66 5.26 12.29
N SER A 283 -1.53 5.94 12.07
CA SER A 283 -0.20 5.34 12.02
C SER A 283 0.51 5.17 13.36
N ILE A 284 -0.19 5.29 14.49
CA ILE A 284 0.44 5.29 15.81
C ILE A 284 1.29 4.04 16.07
N ARG A 285 0.83 2.86 15.59
CA ARG A 285 1.51 1.56 15.72
C ARG A 285 2.81 1.45 14.92
N ILE A 286 2.93 2.19 13.81
CA ILE A 286 4.09 2.17 12.91
C ILE A 286 4.92 3.46 12.97
N LYS A 287 4.65 4.32 13.95
CA LYS A 287 5.26 5.65 14.09
C LYS A 287 6.79 5.69 14.04
N PRO A 288 7.54 4.73 14.61
CA PRO A 288 8.99 4.67 14.43
C PRO A 288 9.43 4.56 12.96
N TYR A 289 8.71 3.79 12.15
CA TYR A 289 9.01 3.70 10.71
C TYR A 289 8.70 5.00 9.98
N ILE A 290 7.61 5.68 10.33
CA ILE A 290 7.29 7.00 9.78
C ILE A 290 8.37 8.02 10.16
N LYS A 291 8.80 8.06 11.42
CA LYS A 291 9.86 8.96 11.89
C LYS A 291 11.22 8.70 11.22
N ALA A 292 11.48 7.47 10.80
CA ALA A 292 12.68 7.09 10.07
C ALA A 292 12.65 7.52 8.59
N MET A 293 11.56 8.10 8.09
CA MET A 293 11.46 8.59 6.72
C MET A 293 12.14 9.94 6.57
N THR A 294 12.85 10.13 5.46
CA THR A 294 13.50 11.39 5.15
C THR A 294 12.47 12.41 4.66
N ALA A 295 12.33 13.55 5.37
CA ALA A 295 11.30 14.55 5.10
C ALA A 295 11.30 15.13 3.67
N SER A 296 12.46 15.20 3.01
CA SER A 296 12.59 15.69 1.64
C SER A 296 12.04 14.73 0.58
N ARG A 297 11.80 13.46 0.94
CA ARG A 297 11.38 12.40 0.01
C ARG A 297 9.96 11.90 0.26
N LEU A 298 9.26 12.44 1.25
CA LEU A 298 7.88 12.07 1.57
C LEU A 298 6.88 12.44 0.45
N ASN A 299 7.23 13.38 -0.43
CA ASN A 299 6.47 13.69 -1.64
C ASN A 299 6.43 12.52 -2.64
N ARG A 300 7.31 11.51 -2.48
CA ARG A 300 7.32 10.28 -3.28
C ARG A 300 6.41 9.19 -2.72
N ALA A 301 5.71 9.42 -1.61
CA ALA A 301 4.74 8.44 -1.13
C ALA A 301 3.63 8.24 -2.18
N THR A 302 3.27 7.00 -2.47
CA THR A 302 2.14 6.63 -3.33
C THR A 302 1.26 5.63 -2.60
N SER A 303 -0.04 5.68 -2.79
CA SER A 303 -1.00 4.85 -2.07
C SER A 303 -2.23 4.56 -2.89
N ILE A 304 -2.90 3.45 -2.57
CA ILE A 304 -4.17 3.04 -3.16
C ILE A 304 -4.93 2.13 -2.21
N TRP A 305 -6.25 2.21 -2.26
CA TRP A 305 -7.18 1.33 -1.57
C TRP A 305 -7.67 0.24 -2.52
N HIS A 306 -7.39 -1.03 -2.22
CA HIS A 306 -7.85 -2.16 -3.02
C HIS A 306 -8.20 -3.35 -2.13
N ASP A 307 -9.34 -3.97 -2.36
CA ASP A 307 -9.84 -5.16 -1.64
C ASP A 307 -9.64 -5.09 -0.11
N ASN A 308 -10.19 -4.04 0.51
CA ASN A 308 -10.12 -3.83 1.96
C ASN A 308 -8.69 -3.58 2.54
N VAL A 309 -7.70 -3.37 1.67
CA VAL A 309 -6.31 -3.11 2.03
C VAL A 309 -5.85 -1.79 1.44
N TYR A 310 -5.36 -0.91 2.31
CA TYR A 310 -4.68 0.32 1.90
C TYR A 310 -3.19 0.04 1.71
N TYR A 311 -2.73 0.09 0.47
CA TYR A 311 -1.32 -0.05 0.11
C TYR A 311 -0.67 1.32 0.10
N SER A 312 0.51 1.44 0.70
CA SER A 312 1.25 2.70 0.70
C SER A 312 2.75 2.47 0.58
N ALA A 313 3.30 2.80 -0.59
CA ALA A 313 4.73 2.70 -0.86
C ALA A 313 5.44 4.01 -0.55
N VAL A 314 6.52 3.90 0.22
CA VAL A 314 7.25 5.03 0.80
C VAL A 314 8.76 4.76 0.84
N PRO A 315 9.59 5.82 0.79
CA PRO A 315 11.03 5.69 0.97
C PRO A 315 11.37 5.68 2.46
N THR A 316 12.07 4.64 2.91
CA THR A 316 12.53 4.51 4.30
C THR A 316 14.05 4.54 4.41
N GLY A 317 14.57 5.13 5.48
CA GLY A 317 16.01 5.33 5.69
C GLY A 317 16.61 6.29 4.66
N ASN A 318 17.76 5.92 4.10
CA ASN A 318 18.52 6.75 3.16
C ASN A 318 18.19 6.48 1.67
N SER A 319 17.20 5.64 1.37
CA SER A 319 16.83 5.28 0.00
C SER A 319 16.27 6.46 -0.78
N THR A 320 16.74 6.67 -2.00
CA THR A 320 16.25 7.73 -2.92
C THR A 320 14.92 7.36 -3.56
N THR A 321 14.60 6.07 -3.61
CA THR A 321 13.38 5.49 -4.16
C THR A 321 12.58 4.80 -3.06
N ASN A 322 11.31 4.57 -3.32
CA ASN A 322 10.41 3.76 -2.52
C ASN A 322 10.97 2.35 -2.42
N ASN A 323 11.19 1.91 -1.18
CA ASN A 323 11.81 0.63 -0.85
C ASN A 323 10.98 -0.16 0.16
N ARG A 324 9.79 0.33 0.51
CA ARG A 324 8.91 -0.31 1.46
C ARG A 324 7.47 0.06 1.16
N CYS A 325 6.60 -0.93 1.23
CA CYS A 325 5.15 -0.76 1.21
C CYS A 325 4.57 -1.12 2.57
N PHE A 326 3.78 -0.23 3.14
CA PHE A 326 2.93 -0.50 4.28
C PHE A 326 1.55 -0.88 3.78
N THR A 327 0.98 -1.93 4.37
CA THR A 327 -0.39 -2.34 4.11
C THR A 327 -1.22 -2.16 5.37
N TYR A 328 -2.36 -1.50 5.25
CA TYR A 328 -3.31 -1.35 6.34
C TYR A 328 -4.60 -2.09 6.02
N HIS A 329 -4.90 -3.12 6.81
CA HIS A 329 -6.14 -3.87 6.71
C HIS A 329 -7.21 -3.20 7.58
N ARG A 330 -8.20 -2.55 6.94
CA ARG A 330 -9.21 -1.76 7.67
C ARG A 330 -10.10 -2.61 8.58
N GLN A 331 -10.42 -3.83 8.14
CA GLN A 331 -11.27 -4.77 8.88
C GLN A 331 -10.64 -5.23 10.20
N TYR A 332 -9.31 -5.42 10.21
CA TYR A 332 -8.56 -5.89 11.37
C TYR A 332 -7.87 -4.75 12.14
N THR A 333 -7.95 -3.53 11.61
CA THR A 333 -7.25 -2.34 12.10
C THR A 333 -5.73 -2.54 12.25
N GLY A 334 -5.14 -3.43 11.45
CA GLY A 334 -3.75 -3.85 11.57
C GLY A 334 -2.87 -3.26 10.47
N TRP A 335 -1.69 -2.78 10.84
CA TRP A 335 -0.64 -2.44 9.89
C TRP A 335 0.29 -3.63 9.67
N LEU A 336 0.74 -3.81 8.45
CA LEU A 336 1.79 -4.76 8.05
C LEU A 336 2.78 -4.05 7.12
N GLN A 337 3.91 -4.68 6.84
CA GLN A 337 4.92 -4.14 5.95
C GLN A 337 5.43 -5.19 4.95
N SER A 338 5.85 -4.71 3.79
CA SER A 338 6.47 -5.47 2.71
C SER A 338 7.65 -4.67 2.15
N GLN A 339 8.87 -5.19 2.26
CA GLN A 339 10.07 -4.50 1.80
C GLN A 339 10.35 -4.65 0.29
N ASN A 340 9.70 -5.59 -0.38
CA ASN A 340 10.00 -5.91 -1.78
C ASN A 340 9.06 -5.20 -2.77
N ILE A 341 8.32 -4.18 -2.33
CA ILE A 341 7.39 -3.44 -3.18
C ILE A 341 7.86 -1.99 -3.24
N ASN A 342 8.43 -1.64 -4.39
CA ASN A 342 9.05 -0.38 -4.78
C ASN A 342 8.16 0.36 -5.81
N ALA A 343 6.89 0.56 -5.44
CA ALA A 343 5.91 1.20 -6.31
C ALA A 343 6.11 2.72 -6.38
N ASN A 344 6.17 3.26 -7.60
CA ASN A 344 6.15 4.69 -7.90
C ASN A 344 4.71 5.23 -8.00
N ALA A 345 3.84 4.45 -8.63
CA ALA A 345 2.41 4.73 -8.78
C ALA A 345 1.61 3.43 -8.73
N PHE A 346 0.41 3.51 -8.17
CA PHE A 346 -0.58 2.44 -8.19
C PHE A 346 -1.77 2.84 -9.06
N THR A 347 -2.42 1.87 -9.70
CA THR A 347 -3.73 2.07 -10.32
C THR A 347 -4.55 0.80 -10.23
N GLN A 348 -5.86 0.97 -10.15
CA GLN A 348 -6.82 -0.08 -10.44
C GLN A 348 -7.17 -0.06 -11.92
N TYR A 349 -7.28 -1.24 -12.50
CA TYR A 349 -7.66 -1.41 -13.88
C TYR A 349 -8.63 -2.59 -14.00
N ILE A 350 -9.77 -2.33 -14.62
CA ILE A 350 -10.76 -3.34 -14.97
C ILE A 350 -10.50 -3.69 -16.43
N ASP A 351 -9.96 -4.88 -16.65
CA ASP A 351 -9.81 -5.44 -17.98
C ASP A 351 -11.21 -5.85 -18.49
N GLN A 352 -11.54 -5.47 -19.73
CA GLN A 352 -12.81 -5.84 -20.36
C GLN A 352 -12.98 -7.35 -20.52
N THR A 353 -11.89 -8.11 -20.50
CA THR A 353 -11.92 -9.58 -20.65
C THR A 353 -12.25 -10.28 -19.34
N SER A 354 -11.59 -9.89 -18.24
CA SER A 354 -11.82 -10.50 -16.92
C SER A 354 -13.01 -9.88 -16.19
N GLN A 355 -13.34 -8.61 -16.47
CA GLN A 355 -14.34 -7.81 -15.74
C GLN A 355 -14.08 -7.74 -14.23
N GLU A 356 -12.86 -8.09 -13.81
CA GLU A 356 -12.42 -8.05 -12.42
C GLU A 356 -11.55 -6.82 -12.20
N GLU A 357 -11.72 -6.19 -11.04
CA GLU A 357 -10.86 -5.10 -10.62
C GLU A 357 -9.51 -5.66 -10.18
N GLU A 358 -8.46 -5.28 -10.89
CA GLU A 358 -7.11 -5.76 -10.64
C GLU A 358 -6.19 -4.60 -10.26
N LEU A 359 -5.30 -4.85 -9.30
CA LEU A 359 -4.34 -3.87 -8.83
C LEU A 359 -3.02 -3.96 -9.61
N TYR A 360 -2.56 -2.81 -10.09
CA TYR A 360 -1.29 -2.67 -10.78
C TYR A 360 -0.40 -1.63 -10.10
N TYR A 361 0.92 -1.80 -10.21
CA TYR A 361 1.88 -0.76 -9.84
C TYR A 361 3.02 -0.60 -10.84
N ALA A 362 3.49 0.62 -10.97
CA ALA A 362 4.69 0.98 -11.72
C ALA A 362 5.92 0.90 -10.80
N ASP A 363 6.94 0.15 -11.19
CA ASP A 363 8.20 0.04 -10.43
C ASP A 363 9.03 1.33 -10.55
N GLU A 364 9.65 1.76 -9.46
CA GLU A 364 10.46 2.99 -9.44
C GLU A 364 11.92 2.80 -9.89
N VAL A 365 12.38 1.56 -10.01
CA VAL A 365 13.78 1.19 -10.32
C VAL A 365 13.86 0.38 -11.60
N LEU A 366 13.00 -0.62 -11.76
CA LEU A 366 12.98 -1.52 -12.91
C LEU A 366 12.04 -1.00 -14.01
N PRO A 367 12.33 -1.26 -15.29
CA PRO A 367 11.44 -0.91 -16.41
C PRO A 367 10.27 -1.88 -16.50
N GLN A 368 9.49 -2.01 -15.42
CA GLN A 368 8.45 -3.03 -15.27
C GLN A 368 7.20 -2.44 -14.61
N VAL A 369 6.05 -2.90 -15.08
CA VAL A 369 4.75 -2.73 -14.41
C VAL A 369 4.34 -4.09 -13.87
N TRP A 370 3.80 -4.11 -12.67
CA TRP A 370 3.44 -5.32 -11.94
C TRP A 370 1.93 -5.36 -11.70
N LYS A 371 1.37 -6.57 -11.75
CA LYS A 371 -0.03 -6.92 -11.48
C LYS A 371 -0.11 -7.82 -10.26
N LEU A 372 -1.07 -7.58 -9.39
CA LEU A 372 -1.32 -8.42 -8.22
C LEU A 372 -1.85 -9.79 -8.69
N THR A 373 -1.32 -10.87 -8.13
CA THR A 373 -1.76 -12.24 -8.44
C THR A 373 -2.13 -13.02 -7.20
N THR A 374 -2.81 -14.15 -7.39
CA THR A 374 -3.18 -15.06 -6.29
C THR A 374 -2.05 -16.04 -5.90
N GLY A 375 -0.89 -15.98 -6.58
CA GLY A 375 0.26 -16.83 -6.29
C GLY A 375 1.12 -16.34 -5.12
N TYR A 376 2.08 -17.16 -4.69
CA TYR A 376 3.01 -16.87 -3.58
C TYR A 376 4.46 -16.63 -4.04
N ALA A 377 4.63 -16.13 -5.26
CA ALA A 377 5.91 -15.77 -5.85
C ALA A 377 5.78 -14.51 -6.68
N ASP A 378 6.85 -13.71 -6.72
CA ASP A 378 6.94 -12.57 -7.61
C ASP A 378 7.58 -13.03 -8.93
N ALA A 379 6.85 -12.99 -10.04
CA ALA A 379 7.34 -13.48 -11.34
C ALA A 379 7.51 -12.35 -12.33
N SER A 380 8.76 -12.08 -12.74
CA SER A 380 9.03 -11.24 -13.90
C SER A 380 9.02 -12.08 -15.16
N GLY A 381 8.31 -11.65 -16.21
CA GLY A 381 7.88 -12.44 -17.37
C GLY A 381 8.97 -13.15 -18.18
N THR A 382 10.26 -12.88 -17.92
CA THR A 382 11.41 -13.56 -18.53
C THR A 382 12.35 -14.22 -17.53
N ALA A 383 12.17 -14.04 -16.22
CA ALA A 383 13.04 -14.61 -15.19
C ALA A 383 12.29 -15.63 -14.32
N SER A 384 13.06 -16.54 -13.71
CA SER A 384 12.53 -17.50 -12.75
C SER A 384 11.75 -16.77 -11.65
N PRO A 385 10.56 -17.26 -11.25
CA PRO A 385 9.79 -16.62 -10.18
C PRO A 385 10.62 -16.55 -8.90
N GLN A 386 10.58 -15.40 -8.24
CA GLN A 386 11.37 -15.10 -7.05
C GLN A 386 10.58 -15.44 -5.79
N PRO A 387 11.23 -16.07 -4.79
CA PRO A 387 10.57 -16.41 -3.55
C PRO A 387 10.31 -15.17 -2.71
N ILE A 388 9.11 -15.09 -2.14
CA ILE A 388 8.76 -14.05 -1.18
C ILE A 388 9.25 -14.51 0.21
N SER A 389 10.12 -13.72 0.85
CA SER A 389 10.56 -13.99 2.22
C SER A 389 9.60 -13.35 3.22
N MET A 390 8.81 -14.20 3.89
CA MET A 390 7.86 -13.80 4.92
C MET A 390 8.40 -14.14 6.29
N TYR A 391 8.19 -13.23 7.25
CA TYR A 391 8.29 -13.57 8.66
C TYR A 391 7.22 -12.84 9.48
N TRP A 392 6.89 -13.44 10.62
CA TRP A 392 6.10 -12.81 11.68
C TRP A 392 6.74 -13.08 13.04
N GLU A 393 6.80 -12.06 13.88
CA GLU A 393 7.35 -12.10 15.23
C GLU A 393 6.30 -11.71 16.26
N SER A 394 6.15 -12.53 17.29
CA SER A 394 5.24 -12.29 18.40
C SER A 394 5.73 -11.19 19.34
N LYS A 395 4.86 -10.79 20.27
CA LYS A 395 5.24 -10.16 21.53
C LYS A 395 6.29 -10.98 22.28
N ALA A 396 7.16 -10.31 23.04
CA ALA A 396 7.98 -10.95 24.05
C ALA A 396 7.10 -11.18 25.31
N TYR A 397 6.66 -12.43 25.51
CA TYR A 397 5.76 -12.79 26.60
C TYR A 397 6.50 -12.95 27.92
N ASP A 398 6.14 -12.12 28.90
CA ASP A 398 6.58 -12.20 30.29
C ASP A 398 5.51 -12.82 31.22
N PHE A 399 4.28 -13.02 30.71
CA PHE A 399 3.11 -13.49 31.47
C PHE A 399 2.84 -12.68 32.73
N SER A 400 2.91 -11.35 32.62
CA SER A 400 2.60 -10.38 33.69
C SER A 400 3.51 -10.47 34.91
N THR A 401 4.66 -11.13 34.80
CA THR A 401 5.62 -11.32 35.90
C THR A 401 7.04 -11.18 35.37
N PHE A 402 7.53 -9.94 35.27
CA PHE A 402 8.86 -9.67 34.72
C PHE A 402 10.02 -10.10 35.64
N ASP A 403 9.77 -10.20 36.95
CA ASP A 403 10.77 -10.52 37.97
C ASP A 403 11.03 -12.03 38.11
N ILE A 404 9.99 -12.83 37.90
CA ILE A 404 10.01 -14.29 38.10
C ILE A 404 10.57 -15.01 36.86
N GLN A 405 11.59 -15.84 37.08
CA GLN A 405 12.06 -16.82 36.10
C GLN A 405 11.01 -17.91 35.88
N LYS A 406 10.90 -18.40 34.65
CA LYS A 406 9.96 -19.42 34.22
C LYS A 406 10.70 -20.50 33.44
N ARG A 407 10.25 -21.74 33.55
CA ARG A 407 10.65 -22.83 32.67
C ARG A 407 9.64 -22.96 31.54
N PHE A 408 10.05 -22.68 30.32
CA PHE A 408 9.25 -22.88 29.12
C PHE A 408 9.35 -24.34 28.69
N VAL A 409 8.22 -25.05 28.71
CA VAL A 409 8.17 -26.49 28.41
C VAL A 409 7.99 -26.69 26.92
N ASP A 410 6.92 -26.12 26.35
CA ASP A 410 6.57 -26.30 24.95
C ASP A 410 5.89 -25.07 24.36
N VAL A 411 5.96 -24.97 23.03
CA VAL A 411 5.19 -24.01 22.24
C VAL A 411 4.38 -24.79 21.22
N THR A 412 3.06 -24.61 21.23
CA THR A 412 2.16 -25.22 20.26
C THR A 412 1.68 -24.16 19.27
N LEU A 413 1.94 -24.36 17.98
CA LEU A 413 1.51 -23.49 16.89
C LEU A 413 0.38 -24.14 16.11
N LEU A 414 -0.64 -23.37 15.75
CA LEU A 414 -1.76 -23.84 14.93
C LEU A 414 -1.62 -23.30 13.50
N PHE A 415 -1.29 -24.20 12.57
CA PHE A 415 -1.16 -23.86 11.15
C PHE A 415 -2.39 -24.31 10.36
N ARG A 416 -2.69 -23.58 9.29
CA ARG A 416 -3.61 -23.97 8.22
C ARG A 416 -2.87 -23.80 6.88
N GLN A 417 -3.22 -24.61 5.88
CA GLN A 417 -2.66 -24.50 4.52
C GLN A 417 -1.13 -24.49 4.54
N LEU A 418 -0.51 -25.43 5.26
CA LEU A 418 0.94 -25.55 5.34
C LEU A 418 1.49 -26.15 4.04
N SER A 419 1.87 -25.30 3.09
CA SER A 419 2.52 -25.68 1.84
C SER A 419 4.02 -25.32 1.93
N GLY A 420 4.87 -26.34 2.06
CA GLY A 420 6.32 -26.14 2.14
C GLY A 420 6.87 -26.01 3.57
N ALA A 421 8.19 -25.79 3.67
CA ALA A 421 8.90 -25.80 4.95
C ALA A 421 8.75 -24.47 5.70
N VAL A 422 8.40 -24.54 6.97
CA VAL A 422 8.30 -23.37 7.86
C VAL A 422 9.37 -23.45 8.92
N LYS A 423 10.19 -22.40 9.01
CA LYS A 423 11.18 -22.28 10.07
C LYS A 423 10.59 -21.50 11.23
N VAL A 424 10.71 -22.05 12.43
CA VAL A 424 10.28 -21.43 13.68
C VAL A 424 11.49 -21.20 14.55
N THR A 425 11.72 -19.95 14.91
CA THR A 425 12.77 -19.54 15.83
C THR A 425 12.13 -19.08 17.14
N ILE A 426 12.51 -19.71 18.24
CA ILE A 426 12.08 -19.34 19.59
C ILE A 426 13.28 -18.71 20.27
N THR A 427 13.12 -17.48 20.74
CA THR A 427 14.16 -16.79 21.51
C THR A 427 13.69 -16.53 22.94
N ILE A 428 14.62 -16.64 23.89
CA ILE A 428 14.38 -16.46 25.33
C ILE A 428 15.35 -15.41 25.86
N ASP A 429 14.83 -14.49 26.68
CA ASP A 429 15.56 -13.35 27.24
C ASP A 429 16.29 -12.54 26.15
N GLY A 430 15.53 -12.10 25.13
CA GLY A 430 16.06 -11.44 23.95
C GLY A 430 16.71 -12.45 23.01
N ASN A 431 18.03 -12.65 23.13
CA ASN A 431 18.82 -13.58 22.31
C ASN A 431 19.72 -14.50 23.13
N ARG A 432 19.55 -14.57 24.46
CA ARG A 432 20.40 -15.40 25.33
C ARG A 432 20.32 -16.88 24.94
N ILE A 433 19.13 -17.34 24.58
CA ILE A 433 18.90 -18.69 24.07
C ILE A 433 18.05 -18.58 22.81
N THR A 434 18.49 -19.26 21.75
CA THR A 434 17.78 -19.32 20.47
C THR A 434 17.63 -20.78 20.05
N LYS A 435 16.40 -21.25 19.87
CA LYS A 435 16.10 -22.59 19.32
C LYS A 435 15.45 -22.45 17.96
N ASN A 436 15.95 -23.21 17.00
CA ASN A 436 15.42 -23.25 15.63
C ASN A 436 14.79 -24.61 15.37
N TYR A 437 13.56 -24.60 14.86
CA TYR A 437 12.84 -25.79 14.42
C TYR A 437 12.51 -25.61 12.94
N ASN A 438 12.71 -26.66 12.16
CA ASN A 438 12.22 -26.71 10.79
C ASN A 438 11.02 -27.64 10.76
N ILE A 439 9.86 -27.09 10.41
CA ILE A 439 8.63 -27.84 10.23
C ILE A 439 8.55 -28.17 8.73
N PRO A 440 8.67 -29.44 8.32
CA PRO A 440 8.51 -29.80 6.93
C PRO A 440 7.06 -29.55 6.48
N GLY A 441 6.88 -29.06 5.24
CA GLY A 441 5.56 -28.96 4.62
C GLY A 441 4.90 -30.32 4.49
N THR A 442 3.57 -30.35 4.37
CA THR A 442 2.81 -31.60 4.39
C THR A 442 3.23 -32.57 3.28
N SER A 443 4.23 -33.39 3.57
CA SER A 443 4.09 -34.83 3.42
C SER A 443 3.95 -35.39 4.83
N PHE A 444 2.72 -35.47 5.33
CA PHE A 444 2.39 -36.62 6.15
C PHE A 444 2.33 -37.84 5.22
N SER A 445 3.44 -38.14 4.55
CA SER A 445 3.70 -39.48 4.09
C SER A 445 3.82 -40.26 5.39
N GLY A 446 2.76 -40.96 5.76
CA GLY A 446 2.95 -42.13 6.61
C GLY A 446 3.99 -42.96 5.88
N GLY A 447 5.24 -42.90 6.33
CA GLY A 447 6.32 -43.66 5.72
C GLY A 447 5.90 -45.11 5.56
N LEU A 448 6.53 -45.83 4.62
CA LEU A 448 6.24 -47.23 4.28
C LEU A 448 5.92 -48.14 5.47
N GLY A 449 6.50 -47.89 6.66
CA GLY A 449 6.21 -48.61 7.90
C GLY A 449 4.78 -48.46 8.47
N ARG A 450 4.05 -47.37 8.20
CA ARG A 450 2.69 -47.12 8.75
C ARG A 450 1.57 -47.51 7.78
N GLY A 451 1.75 -47.27 6.48
CA GLY A 451 0.77 -47.60 5.43
C GLY A 451 0.97 -48.97 4.78
N GLY A 452 2.23 -49.41 4.61
CA GLY A 452 2.56 -50.64 3.87
C GLY A 452 2.76 -51.89 4.75
N LEU A 453 3.35 -51.75 5.96
CA LEU A 453 3.78 -52.91 6.74
C LEU A 453 3.12 -53.09 8.12
N GLY A 454 2.50 -52.06 8.71
CA GLY A 454 2.12 -52.09 10.12
C GLY A 454 0.63 -52.25 10.47
N LYS A 455 -0.30 -51.86 9.58
CA LYS A 455 -1.75 -51.89 9.87
C LYS A 455 -2.61 -52.64 8.86
N ALA A 456 -2.28 -52.57 7.57
CA ALA A 456 -3.03 -53.30 6.52
C ALA A 456 -2.69 -54.80 6.49
N SER A 457 -1.47 -55.19 6.87
CA SER A 457 -1.01 -56.60 6.93
C SER A 457 -1.55 -57.37 8.13
N LEU A 458 -2.07 -56.68 9.16
CA LEU A 458 -2.60 -57.27 10.41
C LEU A 458 -4.12 -57.07 10.57
N GLY A 459 -4.84 -56.83 9.47
CA GLY A 459 -6.31 -56.84 9.45
C GLY A 459 -7.00 -55.60 10.04
N GLY A 460 -6.29 -54.47 10.21
CA GLY A 460 -6.90 -53.20 10.57
C GLY A 460 -7.64 -52.57 9.38
N LYS A 461 -8.79 -51.92 9.62
CA LYS A 461 -9.56 -51.21 8.58
C LYS A 461 -8.66 -50.17 7.86
N TYR A 462 -8.70 -50.21 6.53
CA TYR A 462 -7.99 -49.32 5.62
C TYR A 462 -8.52 -47.88 5.74
N GLU A 463 -7.67 -46.94 6.17
CA GLU A 463 -7.89 -45.51 5.91
C GLU A 463 -7.11 -45.16 4.64
N ALA A 464 -7.82 -44.66 3.62
CA ALA A 464 -7.27 -44.41 2.30
C ALA A 464 -6.12 -43.40 2.34
N GLY A 465 -4.89 -43.89 2.17
CA GLY A 465 -3.72 -43.09 1.87
C GLY A 465 -3.79 -42.63 0.42
N ILE A 466 -3.94 -41.33 0.20
CA ILE A 466 -3.88 -40.71 -1.12
C ILE A 466 -2.42 -40.76 -1.61
N LEU A 467 -2.15 -41.69 -2.53
CA LEU A 467 -0.99 -41.67 -3.42
C LEU A 467 -1.36 -40.81 -4.62
N GLY A 468 -0.90 -39.56 -4.62
CA GLY A 468 -1.11 -38.66 -5.74
C GLY A 468 -0.35 -37.36 -5.55
N THR A 469 0.53 -37.06 -6.50
CA THR A 469 1.06 -35.71 -6.77
C THR A 469 -0.09 -34.81 -7.23
N THR A 470 -0.87 -34.34 -6.27
CA THR A 470 -1.79 -33.20 -6.42
C THR A 470 -1.73 -32.43 -5.11
N SER A 471 -1.25 -31.18 -5.19
CA SER A 471 -1.38 -30.18 -4.15
C SER A 471 -2.88 -29.95 -3.89
N SER A 472 -3.49 -30.83 -3.11
CA SER A 472 -4.79 -30.62 -2.52
C SER A 472 -4.57 -29.69 -1.33
N THR A 473 -5.19 -28.52 -1.40
CA THR A 473 -5.26 -27.54 -0.33
C THR A 473 -6.06 -28.15 0.83
N VAL A 474 -5.43 -29.00 1.64
CA VAL A 474 -6.07 -29.57 2.82
C VAL A 474 -6.26 -28.44 3.83
N THR A 475 -7.52 -28.04 4.02
CA THR A 475 -7.99 -27.01 4.99
C THR A 475 -7.90 -27.46 6.45
N ASN A 476 -7.11 -28.50 6.76
CA ASN A 476 -7.00 -29.01 8.11
C ASN A 476 -6.14 -28.08 8.96
N ASN A 477 -6.67 -27.69 10.11
CA ASN A 477 -5.92 -27.00 11.13
C ASN A 477 -4.99 -28.01 11.81
N ILE A 478 -3.68 -27.83 11.66
CA ILE A 478 -2.65 -28.74 12.17
C ILE A 478 -1.97 -28.09 13.37
N PRO A 479 -2.19 -28.59 14.59
CA PRO A 479 -1.41 -28.17 15.76
C PRO A 479 -0.05 -28.86 15.75
N ILE A 480 1.02 -28.09 15.83
CA ILE A 480 2.41 -28.57 15.90
C ILE A 480 3.01 -28.11 17.22
N ARG A 481 3.47 -29.07 18.03
CA ARG A 481 4.12 -28.82 19.31
C ARG A 481 5.63 -28.89 19.18
N LEU A 482 6.30 -27.85 19.63
CA LEU A 482 7.76 -27.70 19.66
C LEU A 482 8.23 -27.75 21.11
N ASN A 483 9.15 -28.65 21.41
CA ASN A 483 9.71 -28.80 22.77
C ASN A 483 10.79 -27.76 23.01
N VAL A 484 10.59 -26.85 23.96
CA VAL A 484 11.57 -25.81 24.31
C VAL A 484 12.46 -26.30 25.46
N GLY A 485 11.89 -26.62 26.62
CA GLY A 485 12.60 -27.19 27.77
C GLY A 485 13.58 -26.27 28.52
N GLU A 486 13.58 -24.97 28.24
CA GLU A 486 14.58 -23.99 28.73
C GLU A 486 14.01 -23.02 29.78
N ASN A 487 14.91 -22.37 30.54
CA ASN A 487 14.55 -21.38 31.56
C ASN A 487 14.80 -19.95 31.05
N GLY A 488 13.92 -19.02 31.41
CA GLY A 488 14.09 -17.58 31.17
C GLY A 488 12.93 -16.74 31.74
N ARG A 489 12.95 -15.43 31.53
CA ARG A 489 11.89 -14.51 31.97
C ARG A 489 10.91 -14.19 30.85
N THR A 490 11.43 -13.98 29.64
CA THR A 490 10.64 -13.67 28.44
C THR A 490 10.85 -14.69 27.34
N ILE A 491 9.81 -14.93 26.54
CA ILE A 491 9.86 -15.80 25.36
C ILE A 491 9.24 -15.09 24.15
N LYS A 492 9.87 -15.25 22.99
CA LYS A 492 9.43 -14.68 21.71
C LYS A 492 9.45 -15.77 20.64
N ILE A 493 8.47 -15.71 19.73
CA ILE A 493 8.32 -16.67 18.63
C ILE A 493 8.43 -15.92 17.32
N ARG A 494 9.26 -16.42 16.42
CA ARG A 494 9.36 -15.98 15.03
C ARG A 494 9.03 -17.15 14.11
N VAL A 495 8.14 -16.92 13.16
CA VAL A 495 7.76 -17.90 12.13
C VAL A 495 8.15 -17.32 10.77
N GLU A 496 8.89 -18.07 9.96
CA GLU A 496 9.42 -17.59 8.68
C GLU A 496 9.35 -18.65 7.57
N ASN A 497 9.17 -18.17 6.34
CA ASN A 497 9.23 -18.96 5.11
C ASN A 497 9.84 -18.11 3.98
N SER A 498 10.83 -18.66 3.28
CA SER A 498 11.59 -17.94 2.24
C SER A 498 11.72 -18.72 0.94
N ASN A 499 10.95 -19.78 0.77
CA ASN A 499 11.01 -20.64 -0.41
C ASN A 499 9.95 -20.24 -1.44
N LEU A 500 10.17 -20.73 -2.66
CA LEU A 500 9.36 -20.41 -3.82
C LEU A 500 8.01 -21.14 -3.79
N ASN A 501 6.91 -20.41 -4.02
CA ASN A 501 5.55 -20.96 -4.05
C ASN A 501 5.10 -21.70 -2.77
N GLU A 502 5.81 -21.49 -1.66
CA GLU A 502 5.45 -22.00 -0.35
C GLU A 502 4.65 -20.96 0.43
N SER A 503 3.69 -21.41 1.23
CA SER A 503 2.82 -20.58 2.06
C SER A 503 2.43 -21.30 3.34
N PHE A 504 2.12 -20.52 4.36
CA PHE A 504 1.54 -21.01 5.60
C PHE A 504 0.60 -19.96 6.16
N THR A 505 -0.45 -20.41 6.82
CA THR A 505 -1.36 -19.54 7.58
C THR A 505 -1.25 -19.88 9.07
N LEU A 506 -0.76 -18.94 9.88
CA LEU A 506 -0.67 -19.07 11.33
C LEU A 506 -1.96 -18.55 11.97
N LEU A 507 -2.75 -19.45 12.56
CA LEU A 507 -4.02 -19.12 13.22
C LEU A 507 -3.83 -18.68 14.67
N GLY A 508 -2.82 -19.23 15.33
CA GLY A 508 -2.59 -18.95 16.73
C GLY A 508 -1.52 -19.83 17.34
N PHE A 509 -1.24 -19.56 18.60
CA PHE A 509 -0.23 -20.28 19.37
C PHE A 509 -0.55 -20.29 20.86
N ASN A 510 0.02 -21.29 21.53
CA ASN A 510 -0.03 -21.48 22.96
C ASN A 510 1.38 -21.79 23.49
N ILE A 511 1.68 -21.31 24.70
CA ILE A 511 3.00 -21.44 25.32
C ILE A 511 2.81 -22.12 26.68
N GLY A 512 3.34 -23.33 26.83
CA GLY A 512 3.38 -24.05 28.09
C GLY A 512 4.56 -23.61 28.94
N TYR A 513 4.30 -23.13 30.16
CA TYR A 513 5.35 -22.69 31.09
C TYR A 513 5.06 -23.10 32.54
N ARG A 514 6.11 -23.15 33.36
CA ARG A 514 6.04 -23.34 34.81
C ARG A 514 6.83 -22.22 35.51
N PRO A 515 6.20 -21.36 36.31
CA PRO A 515 6.92 -20.29 37.02
C PRO A 515 7.76 -20.87 38.17
N TYR A 516 8.94 -20.30 38.40
CA TYR A 516 9.73 -20.58 39.59
C TYR A 516 9.27 -19.72 40.78
N GLY A 517 9.69 -20.09 41.99
CA GLY A 517 9.42 -19.30 43.18
C GLY A 517 10.14 -17.95 43.15
N ARG A 518 9.52 -16.91 43.71
CA ARG A 518 10.05 -15.54 43.75
C ARG A 518 11.42 -15.43 44.43
N ASN A 519 11.72 -16.34 45.36
CA ASN A 519 12.98 -16.38 46.10
C ASN A 519 14.20 -16.77 45.23
N ASN A 520 13.97 -17.36 44.05
CA ASN A 520 15.02 -17.78 43.11
C ASN A 520 15.52 -16.63 42.20
N PHE A 521 15.45 -15.38 42.67
CA PHE A 521 16.00 -14.26 41.91
C PHE A 521 17.55 -14.36 41.86
N PRO A 522 18.18 -14.24 40.68
CA PRO A 522 19.63 -14.38 40.53
C PRO A 522 20.41 -13.45 41.48
N ALA A 523 21.36 -14.01 42.22
CA ALA A 523 22.15 -13.24 43.19
C ALA A 523 22.95 -12.11 42.54
N GLU A 524 23.42 -12.33 41.31
CA GLU A 524 24.18 -11.36 40.49
C GLU A 524 23.39 -10.09 40.13
N LEU A 525 22.05 -10.17 40.16
CA LEU A 525 21.17 -9.04 39.82
C LEU A 525 20.58 -8.37 41.08
N ARG A 526 20.96 -8.83 42.28
CA ARG A 526 20.54 -8.20 43.54
C ARG A 526 21.52 -7.09 43.87
N VAL A 527 21.03 -5.87 43.97
CA VAL A 527 21.77 -4.76 44.57
C VAL A 527 21.47 -4.79 46.07
N TYR A 528 22.51 -4.92 46.87
CA TYR A 528 22.41 -4.96 48.34
C TYR A 528 22.55 -3.57 48.94
#